data_AF-A0A7C1MXK7-F1
#
_entry.id   AF-A0A7C1MXK7-F1
#
_cell.length_a   1.000
_cell.length_b   1.000
_cell.length_c   1.000
_cell.angle_alpha   90.00
_cell.angle_beta   90.00
_cell.angle_gamma   90.00
#
_symmetry.space_group_name_H-M   'P 1'
#
loop_
_entity.id
_entity.type
_entity.pdbx_description
1 polymer ?
#
loop_
_entity_poly.entity_id
_entity_poly.type
_entity_poly.pdbx_seq_one_letter_code
_entity_poly.pdbx_strand_id
1 'polypeptide(L)'
;MPEFSVVIPVYNKAAFLQQTIQSVLDQNFRDFEIIAVNDGSTDQSLEILRSFADARIKILDQENNGLSVSRNRGIAAASGNR
;
A
#
# COMPACT_ATOMS: atom_id res chain seq x y z
N MET A 1 -2.05 -15.21 -9.79
CA MET A 1 -1.75 -13.79 -9.98
C MET A 1 -3.04 -13.03 -9.74
N PRO A 2 -3.02 -11.91 -9.01
CA PRO A 2 -4.20 -11.08 -8.79
C PRO A 2 -4.70 -10.49 -10.11
N GLU A 3 -5.99 -10.15 -10.22
CA GLU A 3 -6.54 -9.56 -11.44
C GLU A 3 -6.01 -8.14 -11.66
N PHE A 4 -5.89 -7.35 -10.58
CA PHE A 4 -5.27 -6.03 -10.59
C PHE A 4 -4.52 -5.75 -9.29
N SER A 5 -3.65 -4.72 -9.31
CA SER A 5 -2.90 -4.26 -8.15
C SER A 5 -3.30 -2.84 -7.76
N VAL A 6 -3.53 -2.61 -6.46
CA VAL A 6 -3.79 -1.27 -5.90
C VAL A 6 -2.51 -0.75 -5.27
N VAL A 7 -1.88 0.24 -5.91
CA VAL A 7 -0.65 0.88 -5.40
C VAL A 7 -1.01 2.07 -4.51
N ILE A 8 -0.55 2.07 -3.27
CA ILE A 8 -0.84 3.11 -2.27
C ILE A 8 0.49 3.67 -1.73
N PRO A 9 0.99 4.79 -2.28
CA PRO A 9 2.11 5.52 -1.70
C PRO A 9 1.71 6.17 -0.37
N VAL A 10 2.56 6.06 0.64
CA VAL A 10 2.30 6.53 2.00
C VAL A 10 3.48 7.36 2.50
N TYR A 11 3.21 8.63 2.83
CA TYR A 11 4.14 9.48 3.57
C TYR A 11 3.36 10.34 4.56
N ASN A 12 3.54 10.07 5.84
CA ASN A 12 2.90 10.78 6.96
C ASN A 12 1.38 10.91 6.81
N LYS A 13 0.67 9.78 6.70
CA LYS A 13 -0.79 9.69 6.50
C LYS A 13 -1.52 8.91 7.60
N ALA A 14 -0.96 8.79 8.80
CA ALA A 14 -1.53 7.98 9.88
C ALA A 14 -3.03 8.25 10.12
N ALA A 15 -3.46 9.51 10.06
CA ALA A 15 -4.85 9.92 10.30
C ALA A 15 -5.88 9.30 9.35
N PHE A 16 -5.49 8.91 8.14
CA PHE A 16 -6.42 8.40 7.11
C PHE A 16 -6.08 7.00 6.64
N LEU A 17 -4.86 6.52 6.91
CA LEU A 17 -4.32 5.32 6.31
C LEU A 17 -5.15 4.07 6.65
N GLN A 18 -5.59 3.95 7.90
CA GLN A 18 -6.41 2.81 8.32
C GLN A 18 -7.73 2.73 7.53
N GLN A 19 -8.43 3.86 7.39
CA GLN A 19 -9.68 3.93 6.64
C GLN A 19 -9.45 3.63 5.14
N THR A 20 -8.37 4.18 4.57
CA THR A 20 -8.01 3.93 3.16
C THR A 20 -7.79 2.45 2.89
N ILE A 21 -6.94 1.78 3.68
CA ILE A 21 -6.68 0.35 3.51
C ILE A 21 -7.96 -0.46 3.70
N GLN A 22 -8.71 -0.20 4.77
CA GLN A 22 -9.95 -0.93 5.06
C GLN A 22 -10.97 -0.80 3.91
N SER A 23 -11.12 0.39 3.33
CA SER A 23 -12.04 0.61 2.20
C SER A 23 -11.69 -0.19 0.95
N VAL A 24 -10.39 -0.44 0.70
CA VAL A 24 -9.94 -1.29 -0.40
C VAL A 24 -10.13 -2.77 -0.04
N LEU A 25 -9.87 -3.15 1.21
CA LEU A 25 -10.09 -4.53 1.67
C LEU A 25 -11.57 -4.94 1.64
N ASP A 26 -12.48 -3.99 1.86
CA ASP A 26 -13.94 -4.17 1.92
C ASP A 26 -14.62 -4.24 0.54
N GLN A 27 -13.85 -4.16 -0.55
CA GLN A 27 -14.40 -4.31 -1.90
C GLN A 27 -15.07 -5.68 -2.11
N ASN A 28 -16.17 -5.71 -2.86
CA ASN A 28 -16.89 -6.95 -3.20
C ASN A 28 -16.05 -7.88 -4.07
N PHE A 29 -15.26 -7.32 -4.98
CA PHE A 29 -14.29 -8.06 -5.78
C PHE A 29 -13.05 -8.34 -4.94
N ARG A 30 -12.60 -9.61 -4.86
CA ARG A 30 -11.57 -10.05 -3.91
C ARG A 30 -10.22 -10.41 -4.52
N ASP A 31 -10.15 -10.60 -5.83
CA ASP A 31 -8.94 -11.07 -6.54
C ASP A 31 -8.01 -9.91 -6.90
N PHE A 32 -7.45 -9.28 -5.87
CA PHE A 32 -6.52 -8.16 -6.01
C PHE A 32 -5.41 -8.23 -4.96
N GLU A 33 -4.36 -7.44 -5.17
CA GLU A 33 -3.34 -7.18 -4.16
C GLU A 33 -3.24 -5.68 -3.85
N ILE A 34 -2.74 -5.35 -2.67
CA ILE A 34 -2.40 -4.00 -2.25
C ILE A 34 -0.89 -3.89 -2.14
N ILE A 35 -0.29 -2.94 -2.84
CA ILE A 35 1.13 -2.60 -2.72
C ILE A 35 1.21 -1.27 -1.97
N ALA A 36 1.42 -1.33 -0.65
CA ALA A 36 1.58 -0.14 0.18
C ALA A 36 3.06 0.26 0.25
N VAL A 37 3.41 1.45 -0.24
CA VAL A 37 4.80 1.93 -0.27
C VAL A 37 4.99 2.99 0.80
N ASN A 38 5.61 2.64 1.92
CA ASN A 38 6.00 3.60 2.95
C ASN A 38 7.26 4.36 2.50
N ASP A 39 7.12 5.67 2.30
CA ASP A 39 8.19 6.56 1.80
C ASP A 39 8.88 7.30 2.95
N GLY A 40 9.40 6.55 3.92
CA GLY A 40 10.12 7.11 5.06
C GLY A 40 9.24 7.93 6.00
N SER A 41 8.01 7.48 6.25
CA SER A 41 7.12 8.13 7.21
C SER A 41 7.76 8.19 8.60
N THR A 42 7.55 9.31 9.28
CA THR A 42 8.00 9.58 10.65
C THR A 42 6.85 9.62 11.66
N ASP A 43 5.62 9.48 11.18
CA ASP A 43 4.43 9.25 12.00
C ASP A 43 4.12 7.75 12.14
N GLN A 44 2.92 7.42 12.63
CA GLN A 44 2.50 6.03 12.87
C GLN A 44 2.08 5.26 11.59
N SER A 45 2.35 5.79 10.40
CA SER A 45 1.87 5.19 9.14
C SER A 45 2.41 3.77 8.93
N LEU A 46 3.69 3.53 9.23
CA LEU A 46 4.31 2.22 9.03
C LEU A 46 3.74 1.17 9.99
N GLU A 47 3.52 1.57 11.25
CA GLU A 47 2.89 0.75 12.27
C GLU A 47 1.46 0.39 11.88
N ILE A 48 0.69 1.36 11.37
CA ILE A 48 -0.66 1.13 10.86
C ILE A 48 -0.64 0.11 9.71
N LEU A 49 0.27 0.25 8.73
CA LEU A 49 0.39 -0.73 7.64
C LEU A 49 0.68 -2.13 8.18
N ARG A 50 1.63 -2.24 9.12
CA ARG A 50 2.01 -3.52 9.74
C ARG A 50 0.92 -4.12 10.63
N SER A 51 -0.04 -3.34 11.09
CA SER A 51 -1.16 -3.82 11.92
C SER A 51 -2.18 -4.64 11.13
N PHE A 52 -2.24 -4.51 9.79
CA PHE A 52 -3.15 -5.28 8.97
C PHE A 52 -2.63 -6.70 8.73
N ALA A 53 -3.33 -7.69 9.29
CA ALA A 53 -3.09 -9.10 9.04
C ALA A 53 -3.90 -9.60 7.82
N ASP A 54 -3.59 -9.08 6.62
CA ASP A 54 -4.21 -9.52 5.36
C ASP A 54 -3.14 -9.90 4.33
N ALA A 55 -3.18 -11.12 3.83
CA ALA A 55 -2.19 -11.67 2.90
C ALA A 55 -2.15 -10.96 1.53
N ARG A 56 -3.18 -10.17 1.20
CA ARG A 56 -3.22 -9.37 -0.03
C ARG A 56 -2.34 -8.11 0.07
N ILE A 57 -1.90 -7.73 1.27
CA ILE A 57 -1.11 -6.51 1.48
C ILE A 57 0.38 -6.82 1.44
N LYS A 58 1.09 -6.15 0.54
CA LYS A 58 2.54 -6.12 0.45
C LYS A 58 3.03 -4.74 0.85
N ILE A 59 3.89 -4.68 1.87
CA ILE A 59 4.46 -3.42 2.36
C ILE A 59 5.88 -3.28 1.80
N LEU A 60 6.12 -2.19 1.09
CA LEU A 60 7.44 -1.78 0.62
C LEU A 60 7.90 -0.58 1.45
N ASP A 61 8.93 -0.78 2.26
CA ASP A 61 9.51 0.28 3.08
C ASP A 61 10.76 0.86 2.40
N GLN A 62 10.95 2.17 2.49
CA GLN A 62 12.13 2.91 2.00
C GLN A 62 12.35 4.19 2.78
N GLU A 63 13.55 4.75 2.63
CA GLU A 63 13.80 6.16 2.89
C GLU A 63 12.95 7.05 1.98
N ASN A 64 12.69 8.29 2.44
CA ASN A 64 11.89 9.26 1.70
C ASN A 64 12.59 9.64 0.38
N ASN A 65 11.95 9.28 -0.73
CA ASN A 65 12.42 9.60 -2.09
C ASN A 65 11.34 10.33 -2.92
N GLY A 66 10.23 10.72 -2.29
CA GLY A 66 9.14 11.45 -2.91
C GLY A 66 8.16 10.56 -3.67
N LEU A 67 6.94 11.10 -3.83
CA LEU A 67 5.76 10.40 -4.35
C LEU A 67 5.98 9.66 -5.68
N SER A 68 6.68 10.28 -6.63
CA SER A 68 6.90 9.67 -7.95
C SER A 68 7.75 8.40 -7.86
N VAL A 69 8.77 8.39 -6.99
CA VAL A 69 9.62 7.20 -6.76
C VAL A 69 8.81 6.12 -6.08
N SER A 70 8.05 6.47 -5.04
CA SER A 70 7.21 5.50 -4.30
C SER A 70 6.17 4.86 -5.23
N ARG A 71 5.51 5.65 -6.09
CA ARG A 71 4.55 5.15 -7.08
C ARG A 71 5.23 4.21 -8.08
N ASN A 72 6.36 4.61 -8.66
CA ASN A 72 7.07 3.80 -9.64
C ASN A 72 7.55 2.48 -9.04
N ARG A 73 8.04 2.50 -7.79
CA ARG A 73 8.42 1.27 -7.07
C ARG A 73 7.22 0.36 -6.84
N GLY A 74 6.08 0.94 -6.47
CA GLY A 74 4.85 0.17 -6.29
C GLY A 74 4.37 -0.49 -7.58
N ILE A 75 4.41 0.24 -8.71
CA ILE A 75 4.10 -0.30 -10.05
C ILE A 75 5.08 -1.42 -10.43
N ALA A 76 6.38 -1.25 -10.17
CA ALA A 76 7.38 -2.27 -10.49
C ALA A 76 7.22 -3.57 -9.67
N ALA A 77 6.62 -3.48 -8.47
CA ALA A 77 6.34 -4.63 -7.61
C ALA A 77 4.96 -5.26 -7.84
N ALA A 78 4.11 -4.59 -8.63
CA ALA A 78 2.77 -5.07 -8.95
C ALA A 78 2.84 -6.33 -9.84
N SER A 79 1.93 -7.26 -9.59
CA SER A 79 1.81 -8.54 -10.30
C SER A 79 0.40 -8.80 -10.84
N GLY A 80 -0.44 -7.78 -10.86
CA GLY A 80 -1.78 -7.80 -11.43
C GLY A 80 -1.76 -8.08 -12.93
N ASN A 81 -2.80 -8.73 -13.43
CA ASN A 81 -2.95 -9.04 -14.86
C ASN A 81 -3.29 -7.81 -15.71
N ARG A 82 -3.95 -6.81 -15.10
CA ARG A 82 -4.48 -5.61 -15.77
C ARG A 82 -4.25 -4.35 -14.95
#